data_AF-A0A927CZ84-F1
#
_entry.id   AF-A0A927CZ84-F1
#
_cell.length_a   1.000
_cell.length_b   1.000
_cell.length_c   1.000
_cell.angle_alpha   90.00
_cell.angle_beta   90.00
_cell.angle_gamma   90.00
#
_symmetry.space_group_name_H-M   'P 1'
#
loop_
_entity.id
_entity.type
_entity.pdbx_description
1 polymer ?
#
loop_
_entity_poly.entity_id
_entity_poly.type
_entity_poly.pdbx_seq_one_letter_code
_entity_poly.pdbx_strand_id
1 'polypeptide(L)'
;MKWLPQDMDMFFQAREYVDTAVMPLIGLTFKEQAKQSASVHDFISIVSRQVEQQFKGRVLLMPPLTYCSDWSKEERLELLLKWKADLDKQFSHVLFLTSDAEWKTLEMEIGQSLLWISPIPLEHLEEKYKQPMMEEQVKMLLKVISQKWKK
;
A
#
# COMPACT_ATOMS: atom_id res chain seq x y z
N MET A 1 3.57 -3.59 -12.44
CA MET A 1 5.01 -3.88 -12.32
C MET A 1 5.38 -3.87 -10.85
N LYS A 2 6.48 -4.53 -10.48
CA LYS A 2 7.03 -4.61 -9.13
C LYS A 2 8.48 -4.13 -9.12
N TRP A 3 9.05 -3.98 -7.93
CA TRP A 3 10.46 -3.65 -7.76
C TRP A 3 11.39 -4.84 -8.00
N LEU A 4 11.42 -5.33 -9.24
CA LEU A 4 12.28 -6.41 -9.72
C LEU A 4 13.10 -5.90 -10.92
N PRO A 5 14.34 -6.38 -11.14
CA PRO A 5 15.19 -5.86 -12.23
C PRO A 5 14.50 -5.86 -13.60
N GLN A 6 13.86 -6.97 -13.98
CA GLN A 6 13.14 -7.10 -15.25
C GLN A 6 11.98 -6.12 -15.39
N ASP A 7 11.24 -5.90 -14.31
CA ASP A 7 10.12 -4.96 -14.28
C ASP A 7 10.60 -3.50 -14.33
N MET A 8 11.78 -3.20 -13.80
CA MET A 8 12.36 -1.86 -13.87
C MET A 8 12.83 -1.51 -15.29
N ASP A 9 13.40 -2.47 -16.02
CA ASP A 9 13.71 -2.28 -17.44
C ASP A 9 12.43 -1.95 -18.24
N MET A 10 11.35 -2.71 -17.99
CA MET A 10 10.04 -2.43 -18.61
C MET A 10 9.46 -1.09 -18.17
N PHE A 11 9.61 -0.72 -16.89
CA PHE A 11 9.15 0.57 -16.38
C PHE A 11 9.83 1.74 -17.09
N PHE A 12 11.15 1.69 -17.28
CA PHE A 12 11.86 2.76 -17.97
C PHE A 12 11.47 2.86 -19.46
N GLN A 13 11.14 1.73 -20.10
CA GLN A 13 10.68 1.71 -21.49
C GLN A 13 9.24 2.22 -21.65
N ALA A 14 8.36 1.90 -20.71
CA ALA A 14 6.93 2.20 -20.75
C ALA A 14 6.52 3.29 -19.74
N ARG A 15 7.45 4.18 -19.39
CA ARG A 15 7.30 5.12 -18.27
C ARG A 15 6.10 6.05 -18.40
N GLU A 16 5.74 6.41 -19.64
CA GLU A 16 4.58 7.25 -19.94
C GLU A 16 3.23 6.59 -19.61
N TYR A 17 3.19 5.26 -19.50
CA TYR A 17 1.99 4.50 -19.17
C TYR A 17 1.89 4.15 -17.68
N VAL A 18 3.02 4.11 -16.97
CA VAL A 18 3.10 3.79 -15.54
C VAL A 18 3.10 5.06 -14.70
N ASP A 19 1.92 5.63 -14.50
CA ASP A 19 1.72 6.92 -13.84
C ASP A 19 1.53 6.85 -12.32
N THR A 20 1.37 5.65 -11.76
CA THR A 20 0.97 5.46 -10.36
C THR A 20 1.96 4.59 -9.59
N ALA A 21 2.46 5.10 -8.46
CA ALA A 21 3.18 4.32 -7.47
C ALA A 21 2.26 3.91 -6.32
N VAL A 22 2.24 2.61 -5.99
CA VAL A 22 1.59 2.09 -4.80
C VAL A 22 2.68 1.62 -3.84
N MET A 23 2.78 2.26 -2.68
CA MET A 23 3.74 1.92 -1.63
C MET A 23 3.00 1.37 -0.41
N PRO A 24 3.14 0.06 -0.11
CA PRO A 24 2.60 -0.51 1.12
C PRO A 24 3.29 0.10 2.34
N LEU A 25 2.53 0.43 3.40
CA LEU A 25 3.08 0.83 4.69
C LEU A 25 2.90 -0.30 5.70
N ILE A 26 3.97 -0.66 6.41
CA ILE A 26 3.96 -1.76 7.38
C ILE A 26 4.57 -1.30 8.70
N GLY A 27 3.74 -1.26 9.74
CA GLY A 27 4.18 -1.07 11.12
C GLY A 27 4.68 -2.37 11.71
N LEU A 28 5.89 -2.34 12.26
CA LEU A 28 6.53 -3.45 12.95
C LEU A 28 6.56 -3.19 14.46
N THR A 29 6.24 -4.21 15.24
CA THR A 29 6.41 -4.21 16.71
C THR A 29 6.90 -5.56 17.18
N PHE A 30 7.73 -5.55 18.22
CA PHE A 30 8.21 -6.75 18.92
C PHE A 30 7.52 -6.95 20.27
N LYS A 31 6.49 -6.15 20.58
CA LYS A 31 5.72 -6.22 21.82
C LYS A 31 4.57 -7.24 21.69
N GLU A 32 3.64 -7.24 22.64
CA GLU A 32 2.51 -8.19 22.72
C GLU A 32 1.68 -8.30 21.43
N GLN A 33 1.68 -7.27 20.57
CA GLN A 33 0.95 -7.23 19.30
C GLN A 33 1.76 -7.70 18.08
N ALA A 34 2.96 -8.26 18.25
CA ALA A 34 3.83 -8.68 17.15
C ALA A 34 3.15 -9.68 16.19
N LYS A 35 2.39 -10.64 16.72
CA LYS A 35 1.65 -11.61 15.90
C LYS A 35 0.58 -10.94 15.04
N GLN A 36 -0.16 -9.99 15.62
CA GLN A 36 -1.16 -9.22 14.88
C GLN A 36 -0.50 -8.35 13.80
N SER A 37 0.63 -7.70 14.12
CA SER A 37 1.43 -6.93 13.14
C SER A 37 1.87 -7.80 11.97
N ALA A 38 2.36 -9.02 12.22
CA ALA A 38 2.70 -9.97 11.16
C ALA A 38 1.49 -10.39 10.31
N SER A 39 0.33 -10.65 10.93
CA SER A 39 -0.91 -10.97 10.21
C SER A 39 -1.37 -9.82 9.30
N VAL A 40 -1.24 -8.58 9.79
CA VAL A 40 -1.55 -7.36 9.02
C VAL A 40 -0.57 -7.19 7.86
N HIS A 41 0.71 -7.49 8.05
CA HIS A 41 1.71 -7.49 6.97
C HIS A 41 1.29 -8.44 5.84
N ASP A 42 0.99 -9.70 6.17
CA ASP A 42 0.57 -10.70 5.18
C ASP A 42 -0.63 -10.21 4.37
N PHE A 43 -1.63 -9.67 5.06
CA PHE A 43 -2.82 -9.10 4.43
C PHE A 43 -2.48 -7.97 3.46
N ILE A 44 -1.71 -6.97 3.88
CA ILE A 44 -1.31 -5.83 3.04
C ILE A 44 -0.46 -6.28 1.85
N SER A 45 0.43 -7.26 2.04
CA SER A 45 1.24 -7.82 0.96
C SER A 45 0.40 -8.56 -0.09
N ILE A 46 -0.64 -9.31 0.32
CA ILE A 46 -1.57 -9.96 -0.61
C ILE A 46 -2.36 -8.92 -1.40
N VAL A 47 -2.97 -7.96 -0.70
CA VAL A 47 -3.83 -6.94 -1.31
C VAL A 47 -3.05 -6.05 -2.27
N SER A 48 -1.87 -5.56 -1.87
CA SER A 48 -1.03 -4.70 -2.71
C SER A 48 -0.61 -5.39 -4.01
N ARG A 49 -0.28 -6.70 -3.94
CA ARG A 49 0.01 -7.51 -5.13
C ARG A 49 -1.21 -7.67 -6.04
N GLN A 50 -2.40 -7.86 -5.47
CA GLN A 50 -3.63 -7.96 -6.26
C GLN A 50 -3.97 -6.62 -6.94
N VAL A 51 -3.77 -5.48 -6.26
CA VAL A 51 -3.92 -4.15 -6.87
C VAL A 51 -3.01 -3.98 -8.08
N GLU A 52 -1.73 -4.34 -7.95
CA GLU A 52 -0.76 -4.30 -9.05
C GLU A 52 -1.20 -5.18 -10.23
N GLN A 53 -1.69 -6.40 -9.96
CA GLN A 53 -2.15 -7.33 -10.99
C GLN A 53 -3.36 -6.81 -11.77
N GLN A 54 -4.27 -6.10 -11.11
CA GLN A 54 -5.48 -5.56 -11.71
C GLN A 54 -5.22 -4.28 -12.52
N PHE A 55 -4.19 -3.52 -12.15
CA PHE A 55 -3.75 -2.31 -12.86
C PHE A 55 -2.39 -2.50 -13.56
N LYS A 56 -2.16 -3.70 -14.10
CA LYS A 56 -0.94 -4.01 -14.86
C LYS A 56 -0.72 -3.00 -15.98
N GLY A 57 0.53 -2.55 -16.09
CA GLY A 57 0.94 -1.55 -17.08
C GLY A 57 0.73 -0.10 -16.66
N ARG A 58 0.00 0.16 -15.55
CA ARG A 58 -0.21 1.53 -15.02
C ARG A 58 0.34 1.73 -13.60
N VAL A 59 0.37 0.67 -12.80
CA VAL A 59 0.86 0.71 -11.42
C VAL A 59 2.25 0.08 -11.29
N LEU A 60 3.15 0.80 -10.62
CA LEU A 60 4.35 0.24 -10.01
C LEU A 60 4.11 -0.02 -8.52
N LEU A 61 4.19 -1.28 -8.13
CA LEU A 61 4.19 -1.68 -6.72
C LEU A 61 5.60 -1.54 -6.16
N MET A 62 5.74 -0.59 -5.25
CA MET A 62 6.99 -0.32 -4.54
C MET A 62 7.23 -1.38 -3.46
N PRO A 63 8.49 -1.58 -3.03
CA PRO A 63 8.77 -2.31 -1.81
C PRO A 63 8.03 -1.65 -0.63
N PRO A 64 7.63 -2.42 0.39
CA PRO A 64 6.98 -1.83 1.55
C PRO A 64 7.87 -0.85 2.28
N LEU A 65 7.31 0.30 2.66
CA LEU A 65 7.91 1.21 3.62
C LEU A 65 7.59 0.70 5.03
N THR A 66 8.60 0.18 5.70
CA THR A 66 8.49 -0.30 7.08
C THR A 66 8.85 0.79 8.07
N TYR A 67 8.20 0.76 9.23
CA TYR A 67 8.50 1.65 10.36
C TYR A 67 8.28 0.91 11.67
N CYS A 68 8.96 1.35 12.74
CA CYS A 68 8.68 0.84 14.07
C CYS A 68 7.41 1.51 14.62
N SER A 69 6.45 0.72 15.09
CA SER A 69 5.22 1.24 15.71
C SER A 69 5.48 2.00 17.00
N ASP A 70 6.66 1.80 17.62
CA ASP A 70 7.07 2.51 18.84
C ASP A 70 7.62 3.91 18.58
N TRP A 71 7.88 4.27 17.31
CA TRP A 71 8.30 5.62 16.96
C TRP A 71 7.18 6.63 17.18
N SER A 72 7.57 7.88 17.43
CA SER A 72 6.63 8.98 17.51
C SER A 72 5.86 9.14 16.20
N LYS A 73 4.70 9.80 16.25
CA LYS A 73 3.89 10.03 15.04
C LYS A 73 4.63 10.94 14.07
N GLU A 74 5.38 11.88 14.61
CA GLU A 74 6.18 12.87 13.90
C GLU A 74 7.31 12.20 13.12
N GLU A 75 8.05 11.28 13.74
CA GLU A 75 9.12 10.51 13.07
C GLU A 75 8.57 9.70 11.89
N ARG A 76 7.43 9.04 12.10
CA ARG A 76 6.76 8.24 11.07
C ARG A 76 6.25 9.12 9.92
N LEU A 77 5.62 10.24 10.26
CA LEU A 77 5.12 11.21 9.27
C LEU A 77 6.26 11.81 8.45
N GLU A 78 7.36 12.21 9.10
CA GLU A 78 8.52 12.78 8.41
C GLU A 78 9.12 11.79 7.39
N LEU A 79 9.27 10.52 7.79
CA LEU A 79 9.71 9.45 6.89
C LEU A 79 8.79 9.31 5.67
N LEU A 80 7.47 9.25 5.91
CA LEU A 80 6.47 9.10 4.86
C LEU A 80 6.47 10.29 3.89
N LEU A 81 6.55 11.52 4.41
CA LEU A 81 6.55 12.73 3.60
C LEU A 81 7.81 12.87 2.74
N LYS A 82 8.97 12.44 3.24
CA LYS A 82 10.20 12.36 2.42
C LYS A 82 10.02 11.44 1.22
N TRP A 83 9.50 10.23 1.45
CA TRP A 83 9.19 9.29 0.38
C TRP A 83 8.14 9.84 -0.59
N LYS A 84 7.09 10.47 -0.07
CA LYS A 84 6.06 11.11 -0.88
C LYS A 84 6.66 12.16 -1.82
N ALA A 85 7.49 13.06 -1.29
CA ALA A 85 8.11 14.13 -2.06
C ALA A 85 9.00 13.60 -3.19
N ASP A 86 9.70 12.48 -3.00
CA ASP A 86 10.51 11.88 -4.04
C ASP A 86 9.69 11.13 -5.09
N LEU A 87 8.62 10.43 -4.67
CA LEU A 87 7.73 9.73 -5.59
C LEU A 87 6.87 10.67 -6.42
N ASP A 88 6.41 11.78 -5.84
CA ASP A 88 5.61 12.80 -6.56
C ASP A 88 6.41 13.45 -7.72
N LYS A 89 7.76 13.37 -7.70
CA LYS A 89 8.60 13.80 -8.83
C LYS A 89 8.61 12.80 -9.99
N GLN A 90 8.28 11.53 -9.72
CA GLN A 90 8.42 10.43 -10.68
C GLN A 90 7.07 9.92 -11.19
N PHE A 91 5.99 10.09 -10.43
CA PHE A 91 4.65 9.56 -10.68
C PHE A 91 3.59 10.67 -10.55
N SER A 92 2.55 10.60 -11.37
CA SER A 92 1.39 11.50 -11.26
C SER A 92 0.54 11.18 -10.04
N HIS A 93 0.53 9.92 -9.61
CA HIS A 93 -0.24 9.48 -8.46
C HIS A 93 0.63 8.64 -7.51
N VAL A 94 0.70 9.05 -6.25
CA VAL A 94 1.36 8.31 -5.17
C VAL A 94 0.32 7.87 -4.17
N LEU A 95 0.27 6.57 -3.92
CA LEU A 95 -0.72 5.92 -3.05
C LEU A 95 -0.01 5.10 -1.98
N PHE A 96 -0.29 5.42 -0.72
CA PHE A 96 0.20 4.70 0.44
C PHE A 96 -0.89 3.77 0.96
N LEU A 97 -0.68 2.46 0.80
CA LEU A 97 -1.65 1.44 1.18
C LEU A 97 -1.30 0.87 2.57
N THR A 98 -2.23 0.97 3.51
CA THR A 98 -2.00 0.53 4.90
C THR A 98 -3.27 -0.03 5.56
N SER A 99 -3.07 -0.85 6.58
CA SER A 99 -4.11 -1.27 7.52
C SER A 99 -3.92 -0.69 8.92
N ASP A 100 -2.83 0.04 9.16
CA ASP A 100 -2.61 0.74 10.41
C ASP A 100 -3.52 1.98 10.47
N ALA A 101 -4.46 1.95 11.40
CA ALA A 101 -5.46 2.98 11.58
C ALA A 101 -4.87 4.29 12.14
N GLU A 102 -3.68 4.28 12.73
CA GLU A 102 -3.04 5.50 13.24
C GLU A 102 -2.77 6.50 12.12
N TRP A 103 -2.49 6.03 10.90
CA TRP A 103 -2.30 6.90 9.73
C TRP A 103 -3.54 7.71 9.36
N LYS A 104 -4.74 7.23 9.70
CA LYS A 104 -5.97 8.01 9.49
C LYS A 104 -5.98 9.28 10.33
N THR A 105 -5.28 9.29 11.47
CA THR A 105 -5.15 10.50 12.30
C THR A 105 -4.24 11.55 11.67
N LEU A 106 -3.46 11.17 10.66
CA LEU A 106 -2.51 11.99 9.92
C LEU A 106 -2.95 12.22 8.46
N GLU A 107 -4.23 11.95 8.15
CA GLU A 107 -4.74 12.01 6.78
C GLU A 107 -4.75 13.45 6.23
N MET A 108 -4.84 14.47 7.09
CA MET A 108 -4.78 15.87 6.67
C MET A 108 -3.39 16.23 6.13
N GLU A 109 -2.34 15.69 6.72
CA GLU A 109 -0.94 15.93 6.38
C GLU A 109 -0.50 15.10 5.16
N ILE A 110 -0.99 13.85 5.06
CA ILE A 110 -0.67 12.94 3.95
C ILE A 110 -1.53 13.25 2.72
N GLY A 111 -2.70 13.84 2.94
CA GLY A 111 -3.66 14.19 1.92
C GLY A 111 -4.25 12.97 1.22
N GLN A 112 -4.60 13.14 -0.06
CA GLN A 112 -5.28 12.10 -0.84
C GLN A 112 -4.38 10.91 -1.19
N SER A 113 -3.11 10.90 -0.82
CA SER A 113 -2.22 9.76 -1.05
C SER A 113 -2.51 8.59 -0.10
N LEU A 114 -3.19 8.79 1.03
CA LEU A 114 -3.49 7.70 1.94
C LEU A 114 -4.63 6.80 1.43
N LEU A 115 -4.39 5.48 1.47
CA LEU A 115 -5.37 4.41 1.27
C LEU A 115 -5.35 3.50 2.48
N TRP A 116 -6.33 3.67 3.36
CA TRP A 116 -6.52 2.77 4.48
C TRP A 116 -7.53 1.66 4.14
N ILE A 117 -7.21 0.43 4.52
CA ILE A 117 -8.08 -0.74 4.41
C ILE A 117 -8.16 -1.48 5.73
N SER A 118 -9.36 -1.91 6.13
CA SER A 118 -9.54 -2.73 7.33
C SER A 118 -8.85 -4.09 7.14
N PRO A 119 -7.95 -4.50 8.06
CA PRO A 119 -7.35 -5.82 7.97
C PRO A 119 -8.40 -6.92 8.15
N ILE A 120 -8.22 -8.02 7.43
CA ILE A 120 -9.01 -9.23 7.63
C ILE A 120 -8.13 -10.25 8.37
N PRO A 121 -8.58 -10.82 9.50
CA PRO A 121 -7.87 -11.91 10.15
C PRO A 121 -7.87 -13.15 9.25
N LEU A 122 -6.77 -13.37 8.52
CA LEU A 122 -6.65 -14.52 7.61
C LEU A 122 -6.40 -15.84 8.36
N GLU A 123 -5.95 -15.77 9.62
CA GLU A 123 -5.56 -16.94 10.41
C GLU A 123 -6.73 -17.88 10.75
N HIS A 124 -7.93 -17.32 11.00
CA HIS A 124 -9.10 -18.08 11.45
C HIS A 124 -10.11 -18.36 10.35
N LEU A 125 -9.87 -17.87 9.13
CA LEU A 125 -10.80 -18.02 8.02
C LEU A 125 -10.57 -19.35 7.31
N GLU A 126 -11.63 -20.09 6.99
CA GLU A 126 -11.49 -21.27 6.12
C GLU A 126 -11.06 -20.84 4.71
N GLU A 127 -10.18 -21.62 4.08
CA GLU A 127 -9.58 -21.30 2.77
C GLU A 127 -10.63 -20.99 1.70
N LYS A 128 -11.77 -21.70 1.73
CA LYS A 128 -12.89 -21.51 0.79
C LYS A 128 -13.54 -20.12 0.85
N TYR A 129 -13.40 -19.41 1.97
CA TYR A 129 -13.93 -18.05 2.15
C TYR A 129 -12.85 -16.97 1.99
N LYS A 130 -11.57 -17.32 2.02
CA LYS A 130 -10.46 -16.34 1.96
C LYS A 130 -10.42 -15.63 0.63
N GLN A 131 -10.49 -16.38 -0.46
CA GLN A 131 -10.41 -15.80 -1.80
C GLN A 131 -11.58 -14.87 -2.10
N PRO A 132 -12.86 -15.26 -1.94
CA PRO A 132 -13.99 -14.36 -2.22
C PRO A 132 -13.95 -13.07 -1.39
N MET A 133 -13.65 -13.18 -0.10
CA MET A 133 -13.59 -12.03 0.80
C MET A 133 -12.44 -11.08 0.42
N MET A 134 -11.31 -11.64 -0.04
CA MET A 134 -10.18 -10.83 -0.50
C MET A 134 -10.46 -10.14 -1.82
N GLU A 135 -11.12 -10.82 -2.76
CA GLU A 135 -11.54 -10.21 -4.02
C GLU A 135 -12.49 -9.03 -3.79
N GLU A 136 -13.41 -9.13 -2.83
CA GLU A 136 -14.31 -8.02 -2.49
C GLU A 136 -13.54 -6.80 -1.95
N GLN A 137 -12.57 -7.02 -1.05
CA GLN A 137 -11.71 -5.96 -0.55
C GLN A 137 -10.91 -5.28 -1.66
N VAL A 138 -10.30 -6.07 -2.54
CA VAL A 138 -9.57 -5.53 -3.70
C VAL A 138 -10.52 -4.75 -4.59
N LYS A 139 -11.70 -5.28 -4.94
CA LYS A 139 -12.70 -4.58 -5.77
C LYS A 139 -13.08 -3.22 -5.19
N MET A 140 -13.24 -3.11 -3.87
CA MET A 140 -13.48 -1.82 -3.21
C MET A 140 -12.28 -0.88 -3.39
N LEU A 141 -11.06 -1.35 -3.16
CA LEU A 141 -9.85 -0.55 -3.36
C LEU A 141 -9.68 -0.08 -4.81
N LEU A 142 -9.93 -0.94 -5.81
CA LEU A 142 -9.83 -0.57 -7.22
C LEU A 142 -10.78 0.60 -7.55
N LYS A 143 -11.99 0.61 -6.98
CA LYS A 143 -12.94 1.71 -7.14
C LYS A 143 -12.41 3.00 -6.54
N VAL A 144 -11.86 2.95 -5.32
CA VAL A 144 -11.29 4.13 -4.65
C VAL A 144 -10.09 4.68 -5.43
N ILE A 145 -9.18 3.81 -5.88
CA ILE A 145 -8.02 4.19 -6.70
C ILE A 145 -8.48 4.87 -7.99
N SER A 146 -9.44 4.26 -8.70
CA SER A 146 -9.97 4.83 -9.94
C SER A 146 -10.66 6.18 -9.74
N GLN A 147 -11.27 6.42 -8.58
CA GLN A 147 -11.85 7.72 -8.24
C GLN A 147 -10.78 8.77 -7.95
N LYS A 148 -9.67 8.39 -7.29
CA LYS A 148 -8.53 9.29 -7.04
C LYS A 148 -7.84 9.73 -8.34
N TRP A 149 -7.83 8.89 -9.37
CA TRP A 149 -7.30 9.24 -10.71
C TRP A 149 -8.16 10.22 -11.51
N LYS A 150 -9.44 10.39 -11.17
CA LYS A 150 -10.37 11.30 -11.88
C LYS A 150 -10.35 12.73 -11.33
N LYS A 151 -9.62 12.98 -10.26
CA LYS A 151 -9.47 14.28 -9.61
C LYS A 151 -8.06 14.80 -9.85
#